data_AF-A0A813G038-F1
#
_entry.id   AF-A0A813G038-F1
#
_cell.length_a   1.000
_cell.length_b   1.000
_cell.length_c   1.000
_cell.angle_alpha   90.00
_cell.angle_beta   90.00
_cell.angle_gamma   90.00
#
_symmetry.space_group_name_H-M   'P 1'
#
loop_
_entity.id
_entity.type
_entity.pdbx_description
1 polymer ?
#
loop_
_entity_poly.entity_id
_entity_poly.type
_entity_poly.pdbx_seq_one_letter_code
_entity_poly.pdbx_strand_id
1 'polypeptide(L)'
;EKKEQRDLRIYQSIQTNMEMENKRRDDFEERQRQEQEREERLMQQLAVKQEESAKRSFQTMMRRKVIQDEAAKKAEERRMTILEAQEETEYRLMEHDQKKERYLDFKRELDGLRGKNKEINVERQRRREEAEREGIAEAVKKKDEKIDHLNAERKRMWGLRRAAQSEAYRAREIVKSEIMRQRIHSKFDSAALDNKLQALLQSDMFSAKILQTSSSMPSLKSGSTMATQPSQQVSQQA
;
A
#
# COMPACT_ATOMS: atom_id res chain seq x y z
N GLU A 1 -132.34 -78.20 29.18
CA GLU A 1 -131.96 -77.85 30.58
C GLU A 1 -130.79 -78.64 31.17
N LYS A 2 -130.85 -79.95 31.50
CA LYS A 2 -129.67 -80.63 32.11
C LYS A 2 -128.44 -80.80 31.19
N LYS A 3 -128.64 -80.69 29.88
CA LYS A 3 -127.57 -80.75 28.86
C LYS A 3 -126.82 -79.41 28.75
N GLU A 4 -127.55 -78.29 28.79
CA GLU A 4 -126.98 -76.93 28.69
C GLU A 4 -126.12 -76.56 29.90
N GLN A 5 -126.47 -76.98 31.12
CA GLN A 5 -125.62 -76.75 32.30
C GLN A 5 -124.31 -77.55 32.26
N ARG A 6 -124.31 -78.72 31.60
CA ARG A 6 -123.11 -79.55 31.44
C ARG A 6 -122.21 -78.96 30.37
N ASP A 7 -122.79 -78.52 29.26
CA ASP A 7 -122.09 -77.84 28.18
C ASP A 7 -121.51 -76.49 28.66
N LEU A 8 -122.22 -75.74 29.51
CA LEU A 8 -121.72 -74.49 30.10
C LEU A 8 -120.50 -74.70 31.02
N ARG A 9 -120.48 -75.78 31.81
CA ARG A 9 -119.31 -76.15 32.64
C ARG A 9 -118.12 -76.61 31.80
N ILE A 10 -118.38 -77.35 30.73
CA ILE A 10 -117.34 -77.76 29.78
C ILE A 10 -116.79 -76.51 29.07
N TYR A 11 -117.65 -75.58 28.66
CA TYR A 11 -117.25 -74.32 28.04
C TYR A 11 -116.40 -73.45 28.99
N GLN A 12 -116.83 -73.31 30.25
CA GLN A 12 -116.06 -72.62 31.28
C GLN A 12 -114.73 -73.33 31.57
N SER A 13 -114.71 -74.66 31.66
CA SER A 13 -113.46 -75.41 31.86
C SER A 13 -112.50 -75.29 30.67
N ILE A 14 -113.02 -75.27 29.43
CA ILE A 14 -112.24 -75.03 28.22
C ILE A 14 -111.72 -73.59 28.22
N GLN A 15 -112.56 -72.62 28.57
CA GLN A 15 -112.20 -71.21 28.63
C GLN A 15 -111.14 -70.93 29.72
N THR A 16 -111.27 -71.51 30.91
CA THR A 16 -110.28 -71.37 31.99
C THR A 16 -108.96 -72.07 31.64
N ASN A 17 -108.99 -73.22 30.97
CA ASN A 17 -107.78 -73.85 30.45
C ASN A 17 -107.12 -73.02 29.34
N MET A 18 -107.92 -72.42 28.46
CA MET A 18 -107.44 -71.53 27.39
C MET A 18 -106.85 -70.24 27.97
N GLU A 19 -107.44 -69.68 29.04
CA GLU A 19 -106.90 -68.53 29.77
C GLU A 19 -105.62 -68.88 30.55
N MET A 20 -105.54 -70.07 31.15
CA MET A 20 -104.32 -70.57 31.81
C MET A 20 -103.20 -70.86 30.80
N GLU A 21 -103.54 -71.36 29.61
CA GLU A 21 -102.58 -71.59 28.53
C GLU A 21 -102.11 -70.26 27.92
N ASN A 22 -103.01 -69.31 27.70
CA ASN A 22 -102.66 -67.94 27.30
C ASN A 22 -101.76 -67.27 28.34
N LYS A 23 -102.07 -67.38 29.64
CA LYS A 23 -101.24 -66.81 30.69
C LYS A 23 -99.86 -67.45 30.78
N ARG A 24 -99.74 -68.76 30.53
CA ARG A 24 -98.42 -69.43 30.43
C ARG A 24 -97.64 -68.99 29.18
N ARG A 25 -98.35 -68.72 28.08
CA ARG A 25 -97.77 -68.15 26.87
C ARG A 25 -97.27 -66.73 27.13
N ASP A 26 -98.08 -65.89 27.75
CA ASP A 26 -97.75 -64.51 28.10
C ASP A 26 -96.57 -64.47 29.08
N ASP A 27 -96.56 -65.30 30.12
CA ASP A 27 -95.44 -65.41 31.08
C ASP A 27 -94.15 -65.92 30.40
N PHE A 28 -94.26 -66.81 29.40
CA PHE A 28 -93.12 -67.31 28.63
C PHE A 28 -92.59 -66.25 27.66
N GLU A 29 -93.47 -65.58 26.93
CA GLU A 29 -93.13 -64.47 26.03
C GLU A 29 -92.56 -63.29 26.81
N GLU A 30 -93.07 -63.01 28.01
CA GLU A 30 -92.54 -61.96 28.89
C GLU A 30 -91.16 -62.32 29.45
N ARG A 31 -90.94 -63.58 29.87
CA ARG A 31 -89.58 -64.05 30.23
C ARG A 31 -88.62 -63.96 29.06
N GLN A 32 -89.05 -64.37 27.86
CA GLN A 32 -88.22 -64.29 26.66
C GLN A 32 -87.91 -62.83 26.29
N ARG A 33 -88.88 -61.93 26.45
CA ARG A 33 -88.70 -60.48 26.25
C ARG A 33 -87.76 -59.87 27.29
N GLN A 34 -87.88 -60.26 28.56
CA GLN A 34 -86.96 -59.83 29.62
C GLN A 34 -85.53 -60.36 29.42
N GLU A 35 -85.39 -61.58 28.90
CA GLU A 35 -84.10 -62.18 28.57
C GLU A 35 -83.46 -61.48 27.35
N GLN A 36 -84.23 -61.22 26.31
CA GLN A 36 -83.82 -60.39 25.16
C GLN A 36 -83.39 -58.99 25.59
N GLU A 37 -84.17 -58.30 26.44
CA GLU A 37 -83.77 -56.99 26.98
C GLU A 37 -82.47 -57.06 27.79
N ARG A 38 -82.26 -58.15 28.53
CA ARG A 38 -81.01 -58.36 29.28
C ARG A 38 -79.83 -58.57 28.34
N GLU A 39 -80.00 -59.38 27.30
CA GLU A 39 -79.00 -59.60 26.26
C GLU A 39 -78.69 -58.30 25.51
N GLU A 40 -79.71 -57.51 25.16
CA GLU A 40 -79.55 -56.21 24.50
C GLU A 40 -78.77 -55.22 25.40
N ARG A 41 -79.09 -55.15 26.70
CA ARG A 41 -78.34 -54.32 27.66
C ARG A 41 -76.89 -54.77 27.80
N LEU A 42 -76.65 -56.09 27.82
CA LEU A 42 -75.30 -56.64 27.90
C LEU A 42 -74.51 -56.32 26.62
N MET A 43 -75.14 -56.45 25.46
CA MET A 43 -74.55 -56.14 24.15
C MET A 43 -74.22 -54.64 24.04
N GLN A 44 -75.14 -53.75 24.44
CA GLN A 44 -74.90 -52.31 24.49
C GLN A 44 -73.75 -51.96 25.44
N GLN A 45 -73.69 -52.56 26.63
CA GLN A 45 -72.56 -52.35 27.56
C GLN A 45 -71.22 -52.82 26.96
N LEU A 46 -71.22 -53.92 26.22
CA LEU A 46 -70.02 -54.42 25.54
C LEU A 46 -69.56 -53.45 24.45
N ALA A 47 -70.50 -52.94 23.66
CA ALA A 47 -70.25 -51.95 22.61
C ALA A 47 -69.67 -50.65 23.19
N VAL A 48 -70.26 -50.12 24.28
CA VAL A 48 -69.75 -48.92 24.96
C VAL A 48 -68.36 -49.17 25.53
N LYS A 49 -68.08 -50.32 26.14
CA LYS A 49 -66.73 -50.67 26.62
C LYS A 49 -65.69 -50.74 25.51
N GLN A 50 -66.06 -51.29 24.35
CA GLN A 50 -65.18 -51.31 23.17
C GLN A 50 -64.92 -49.89 22.65
N GLU A 51 -65.95 -49.05 22.59
CA GLU A 51 -65.82 -47.65 22.19
C GLU A 51 -64.93 -46.85 23.15
N GLU A 52 -65.12 -47.01 24.46
CA GLU A 52 -64.27 -46.38 25.47
C GLU A 52 -62.82 -46.86 25.40
N SER A 53 -62.60 -48.16 25.17
CA SER A 53 -61.27 -48.73 24.98
C SER A 53 -60.59 -48.13 23.74
N ALA A 54 -61.31 -48.06 22.62
CA ALA A 54 -60.83 -47.45 21.38
C ALA A 54 -60.51 -45.95 21.55
N LYS A 55 -61.35 -45.21 22.29
CA LYS A 55 -61.10 -43.80 22.64
C LYS A 55 -59.83 -43.64 23.46
N ARG A 56 -59.60 -44.50 24.47
CA ARG A 56 -58.38 -44.48 25.29
C ARG A 56 -57.14 -44.82 24.48
N SER A 57 -57.20 -45.81 23.59
CA SER A 57 -56.08 -46.15 22.72
C SER A 57 -55.78 -45.03 21.73
N PHE A 58 -56.79 -44.42 21.14
CA PHE A 58 -56.64 -43.26 20.25
C PHE A 58 -56.04 -42.05 20.99
N GLN A 59 -56.53 -41.73 22.18
CA GLN A 59 -55.99 -40.65 22.99
C GLN A 59 -54.50 -40.90 23.34
N THR A 60 -54.15 -42.15 23.67
CA THR A 60 -52.76 -42.54 23.93
C THR A 60 -51.89 -42.41 22.68
N MET A 61 -52.40 -42.82 21.53
CA MET A 61 -51.73 -42.66 20.23
C MET A 61 -51.49 -41.18 19.91
N MET A 62 -52.51 -40.33 20.07
CA MET A 62 -52.39 -38.88 19.85
C MET A 62 -51.37 -38.24 20.80
N ARG A 63 -51.35 -38.61 22.09
CA ARG A 63 -50.33 -38.15 23.03
C ARG A 63 -48.92 -38.56 22.60
N ARG A 64 -48.74 -39.82 22.19
CA ARG A 64 -47.44 -40.30 21.68
C ARG A 64 -47.00 -39.52 20.44
N LYS A 65 -47.93 -39.23 19.53
CA LYS A 65 -47.66 -38.44 18.33
C LYS A 65 -47.21 -37.02 18.68
N VAL A 66 -47.92 -36.34 19.58
CA VAL A 66 -47.53 -35.00 20.05
C VAL A 66 -46.13 -35.01 20.68
N ILE A 67 -45.83 -35.98 21.54
CA ILE A 67 -44.49 -36.12 22.14
C ILE A 67 -43.42 -36.35 21.08
N GLN A 68 -43.70 -37.17 20.06
CA GLN A 68 -42.78 -37.43 18.96
C GLN A 68 -42.55 -36.16 18.12
N ASP A 69 -43.61 -35.43 17.79
CA ASP A 69 -43.53 -34.20 17.00
C ASP A 69 -42.78 -33.09 17.77
N GLU A 70 -43.02 -32.95 19.07
CA GLU A 70 -42.26 -32.02 19.94
C GLU A 70 -40.79 -32.44 20.07
N ALA A 71 -40.51 -33.74 20.19
CA ALA A 71 -39.14 -34.25 20.23
C ALA A 71 -38.40 -34.00 18.89
N ALA A 72 -39.09 -34.17 17.76
CA ALA A 72 -38.57 -33.88 16.43
C ALA A 72 -38.27 -32.37 16.27
N LYS A 73 -39.23 -31.51 16.65
CA LYS A 73 -39.05 -30.05 16.64
C LYS A 73 -37.85 -29.62 17.49
N LYS A 74 -37.71 -30.16 18.70
CA LYS A 74 -36.58 -29.85 19.59
C LYS A 74 -35.24 -30.40 19.07
N ALA A 75 -35.25 -31.47 18.28
CA ALA A 75 -34.05 -31.97 17.62
C ALA A 75 -33.66 -31.05 16.44
N GLU A 76 -34.63 -30.57 15.69
CA GLU A 76 -34.44 -29.61 14.59
C GLU A 76 -33.94 -28.26 15.09
N GLU A 77 -34.54 -27.70 16.15
CA GLU A 77 -34.06 -26.47 16.81
C GLU A 77 -32.60 -26.59 17.23
N ARG A 78 -32.22 -27.72 17.85
CA ARG A 78 -30.82 -27.98 18.23
C ARG A 78 -29.90 -28.05 17.02
N ARG A 79 -30.34 -28.66 15.93
CA ARG A 79 -29.57 -28.71 14.68
C ARG A 79 -29.37 -27.30 14.12
N MET A 80 -30.42 -26.47 14.11
CA MET A 80 -30.32 -25.08 13.66
C MET A 80 -29.36 -24.27 14.51
N THR A 81 -29.43 -24.36 15.83
CA THR A 81 -28.48 -23.67 16.73
C THR A 81 -27.03 -24.10 16.49
N ILE A 82 -26.78 -25.39 16.23
CA ILE A 82 -25.42 -25.87 15.91
C ILE A 82 -24.94 -25.29 14.59
N LEU A 83 -25.80 -25.24 13.57
CA LEU A 83 -25.45 -24.65 12.27
C LEU A 83 -25.17 -23.15 12.40
N GLU A 84 -26.02 -22.40 13.09
CA GLU A 84 -25.81 -20.97 13.33
C GLU A 84 -24.49 -20.70 14.06
N ALA A 85 -24.15 -21.51 15.06
CA ALA A 85 -22.87 -21.39 15.78
C ALA A 85 -21.65 -21.73 14.89
N GLN A 86 -21.79 -22.68 13.98
CA GLN A 86 -20.76 -23.00 12.98
C GLN A 86 -20.57 -21.85 12.00
N GLU A 87 -21.66 -21.33 11.43
CA GLU A 87 -21.64 -20.19 10.51
C GLU A 87 -21.01 -18.95 11.17
N GLU A 88 -21.36 -18.66 12.43
CA GLU A 88 -20.76 -17.54 13.16
C GLU A 88 -19.24 -17.74 13.37
N THR A 89 -18.81 -18.97 13.67
CA THR A 89 -17.40 -19.29 13.85
C THR A 89 -16.62 -19.14 12.53
N GLU A 90 -17.19 -19.62 11.43
CA GLU A 90 -16.62 -19.47 10.08
C GLU A 90 -16.54 -18.00 9.67
N TYR A 91 -17.57 -17.22 9.97
CA TYR A 91 -17.58 -15.78 9.71
C TYR A 91 -16.45 -15.05 10.45
N ARG A 92 -16.29 -15.30 11.76
CA ARG A 92 -15.20 -14.71 12.55
C ARG A 92 -13.82 -15.11 12.02
N LEU A 93 -13.67 -16.36 11.57
CA LEU A 93 -12.43 -16.84 10.97
C LEU A 93 -12.11 -16.10 9.65
N MET A 94 -13.10 -15.97 8.77
CA MET A 94 -12.93 -15.20 7.53
C MET A 94 -12.57 -13.73 7.79
N GLU A 95 -13.22 -13.07 8.76
CA GLU A 95 -12.86 -11.70 9.13
C GLU A 95 -11.42 -11.57 9.64
N HIS A 96 -10.96 -12.54 10.44
CA HIS A 96 -9.59 -12.58 10.93
C HIS A 96 -8.59 -12.73 9.77
N ASP A 97 -8.88 -13.61 8.82
CA ASP A 97 -8.02 -13.82 7.66
C ASP A 97 -7.96 -12.58 6.75
N GLN A 98 -9.08 -11.90 6.52
CA GLN A 98 -9.08 -10.62 5.81
C GLN A 98 -8.28 -9.53 6.55
N LYS A 99 -8.36 -9.46 7.90
CA LYS A 99 -7.54 -8.54 8.70
C LYS A 99 -6.06 -8.87 8.56
N LYS A 100 -5.70 -10.15 8.57
CA LYS A 100 -4.32 -10.62 8.38
C LYS A 100 -3.79 -10.28 6.98
N GLU A 101 -4.59 -10.47 5.94
CA GLU A 101 -4.23 -10.10 4.56
C GLU A 101 -3.96 -8.60 4.45
N ARG A 102 -4.89 -7.76 4.94
CA ARG A 102 -4.69 -6.30 4.97
C ARG A 102 -3.44 -5.87 5.72
N TYR A 103 -3.14 -6.52 6.85
CA TYR A 103 -1.92 -6.24 7.60
C TYR A 103 -0.65 -6.59 6.82
N LEU A 104 -0.66 -7.73 6.12
CA LEU A 104 0.48 -8.13 5.28
C LEU A 104 0.68 -7.17 4.11
N ASP A 105 -0.39 -6.71 3.47
CA ASP A 105 -0.31 -5.71 2.40
C ASP A 105 0.25 -4.38 2.93
N PHE A 106 -0.27 -3.89 4.06
CA PHE A 106 0.25 -2.68 4.71
C PHE A 106 1.73 -2.82 5.07
N LYS A 107 2.14 -3.99 5.56
CA LYS A 107 3.55 -4.28 5.87
C LYS A 107 4.43 -4.25 4.61
N ARG A 108 3.99 -4.88 3.52
CA ARG A 108 4.72 -4.85 2.23
C ARG A 108 4.86 -3.42 1.72
N GLU A 109 3.79 -2.62 1.81
CA GLU A 109 3.81 -1.21 1.39
C GLU A 109 4.79 -0.39 2.24
N LEU A 110 4.77 -0.56 3.56
CA LEU A 110 5.67 0.12 4.49
C LEU A 110 7.13 -0.23 4.22
N ASP A 111 7.45 -1.50 3.99
CA ASP A 111 8.80 -1.94 3.62
C ASP A 111 9.22 -1.35 2.25
N GLY A 112 8.30 -1.28 1.30
CA GLY A 112 8.51 -0.59 0.02
C GLY A 112 8.82 0.90 0.19
N LEU A 113 8.10 1.61 1.06
CA LEU A 113 8.34 3.03 1.37
C LEU A 113 9.68 3.25 2.08
N ARG A 114 10.09 2.32 2.95
CA ARG A 114 11.43 2.36 3.57
C ARG A 114 12.54 2.19 2.52
N GLY A 115 12.36 1.27 1.58
CA GLY A 115 13.27 1.09 0.44
C GLY A 115 13.40 2.39 -0.38
N LYS A 116 12.28 2.96 -0.81
CA LYS A 116 12.25 4.22 -1.58
C LYS A 116 12.91 5.39 -0.82
N ASN A 117 12.66 5.53 0.48
CA ASN A 117 13.30 6.58 1.28
C ASN A 117 14.83 6.42 1.34
N LYS A 118 15.32 5.17 1.45
CA LYS A 118 16.76 4.89 1.40
C LYS A 118 17.36 5.27 0.04
N GLU A 119 16.70 4.91 -1.05
CA GLU A 119 17.11 5.25 -2.42
C GLU A 119 17.17 6.77 -2.63
N ILE A 120 16.12 7.49 -2.21
CA ILE A 120 16.09 8.96 -2.28
C ILE A 120 17.26 9.57 -1.50
N ASN A 121 17.60 9.01 -0.34
CA ASN A 121 18.70 9.53 0.46
C ASN A 121 20.07 9.29 -0.21
N VAL A 122 20.29 8.08 -0.75
CA VAL A 122 21.50 7.76 -1.53
C VAL A 122 21.62 8.68 -2.74
N GLU A 123 20.52 8.91 -3.45
CA GLU A 123 20.49 9.77 -4.62
C GLU A 123 20.74 11.25 -4.27
N ARG A 124 20.22 11.74 -3.13
CA ARG A 124 20.57 13.08 -2.61
C ARG A 124 22.06 13.20 -2.33
N GLN A 125 22.67 12.17 -1.74
CA GLN A 125 24.11 12.16 -1.50
C GLN A 125 24.90 12.17 -2.82
N ARG A 126 24.53 11.33 -3.78
CA ARG A 126 25.13 11.29 -5.12
C ARG A 126 25.11 12.67 -5.77
N ARG A 127 23.97 13.38 -5.74
CA ARG A 127 23.87 14.74 -6.33
C ARG A 127 24.79 15.76 -5.65
N ARG A 128 24.97 15.67 -4.32
CA ARG A 128 25.92 16.55 -3.61
C ARG A 128 27.35 16.28 -4.05
N GLU A 129 27.73 15.01 -4.13
CA GLU A 129 29.07 14.60 -4.58
C GLU A 129 29.31 14.99 -6.05
N GLU A 130 28.31 14.85 -6.92
CA GLU A 130 28.39 15.27 -8.33
C GLU A 130 28.57 16.79 -8.45
N ALA A 131 27.78 17.58 -7.73
CA ALA A 131 27.92 19.04 -7.72
C ALA A 131 29.29 19.50 -7.18
N GLU A 132 29.82 18.82 -6.16
CA GLU A 132 31.16 19.09 -5.64
C GLU A 132 32.25 18.77 -6.67
N ARG A 133 32.14 17.61 -7.35
CA ARG A 133 33.06 17.23 -8.43
C ARG A 133 33.02 18.23 -9.59
N GLU A 134 31.83 18.67 -9.99
CA GLU A 134 31.65 19.67 -11.03
C GLU A 134 32.29 21.01 -10.62
N GLY A 135 32.07 21.47 -9.39
CA GLY A 135 32.70 22.69 -8.87
C GLY A 135 34.23 22.62 -8.86
N ILE A 136 34.81 21.46 -8.52
CA ILE A 136 36.26 21.24 -8.59
C ILE A 136 36.73 21.27 -10.06
N ALA A 137 36.03 20.61 -10.97
CA ALA A 137 36.37 20.60 -12.39
C ALA A 137 36.33 22.00 -13.00
N GLU A 138 35.32 22.82 -12.66
CA GLU A 138 35.25 24.22 -13.09
C GLU A 138 36.41 25.06 -12.53
N ALA A 139 36.78 24.85 -11.27
CA ALA A 139 37.89 25.57 -10.65
C ALA A 139 39.24 25.21 -11.30
N VAL A 140 39.45 23.94 -11.67
CA VAL A 140 40.62 23.49 -12.44
C VAL A 140 40.61 24.13 -13.83
N LYS A 141 39.49 24.07 -14.55
CA LYS A 141 39.35 24.68 -15.88
C LYS A 141 39.70 26.17 -15.89
N LYS A 142 39.21 26.94 -14.91
CA LYS A 142 39.54 28.37 -14.77
C LYS A 142 41.03 28.62 -14.53
N LYS A 143 41.72 27.73 -13.80
CA LYS A 143 43.16 27.82 -13.59
C LYS A 143 43.93 27.50 -14.87
N ASP A 144 43.50 26.49 -15.61
CA ASP A 144 44.11 26.12 -16.89
C ASP A 144 43.96 27.24 -17.92
N GLU A 145 42.76 27.83 -18.06
CA GLU A 145 42.51 29.00 -18.92
C GLU A 145 43.43 30.18 -18.56
N LYS A 146 43.64 30.44 -17.25
CA LYS A 146 44.57 31.47 -16.78
C LYS A 146 46.03 31.14 -17.11
N ILE A 147 46.43 29.88 -16.96
CA ILE A 147 47.78 29.41 -17.30
C ILE A 147 48.02 29.58 -18.81
N ASP A 148 47.03 29.23 -19.64
CA ASP A 148 47.09 29.38 -21.09
C ASP A 148 47.23 30.84 -21.50
N HIS A 149 46.47 31.75 -20.88
CA HIS A 149 46.60 33.19 -21.09
C HIS A 149 48.01 33.69 -20.76
N LEU A 150 48.53 33.34 -19.57
CA LEU A 150 49.88 33.74 -19.15
C LEU A 150 50.98 33.14 -20.05
N ASN A 151 50.79 31.92 -20.53
CA ASN A 151 51.70 31.27 -21.47
C ASN A 151 51.67 31.94 -22.85
N ALA A 152 50.49 32.32 -23.34
CA ALA A 152 50.34 33.08 -24.58
C ALA A 152 51.03 34.45 -24.47
N GLU A 153 50.84 35.17 -23.37
CA GLU A 153 51.55 36.43 -23.09
C GLU A 153 53.06 36.24 -23.01
N ARG A 154 53.53 35.20 -22.31
CA ARG A 154 54.96 34.87 -22.23
C ARG A 154 55.56 34.61 -23.62
N LYS A 155 54.88 33.82 -24.45
CA LYS A 155 55.28 33.54 -25.84
C LYS A 155 55.29 34.82 -26.68
N ARG A 156 54.28 35.68 -26.55
CA ARG A 156 54.21 36.99 -27.21
C ARG A 156 55.40 37.88 -26.82
N MET A 157 55.68 38.01 -25.53
CA MET A 157 56.81 38.79 -25.02
C MET A 157 58.16 38.24 -25.48
N TRP A 158 58.32 36.92 -25.49
CA TRP A 158 59.51 36.29 -26.03
C TRP A 158 59.69 36.60 -27.53
N GLY A 159 58.60 36.55 -28.30
CA GLY A 159 58.57 36.96 -29.70
C GLY A 159 59.01 38.42 -29.89
N LEU A 160 58.44 39.35 -29.10
CA LEU A 160 58.82 40.77 -29.13
C LEU A 160 60.29 40.99 -28.81
N ARG A 161 60.84 40.32 -27.78
CA ARG A 161 62.26 40.41 -27.43
C ARG A 161 63.17 39.93 -28.56
N ARG A 162 62.84 38.79 -29.18
CA ARG A 162 63.60 38.28 -30.33
C ARG A 162 63.51 39.23 -31.53
N ALA A 163 62.33 39.78 -31.81
CA ALA A 163 62.16 40.75 -32.87
C ALA A 163 62.98 42.03 -32.63
N ALA A 164 62.94 42.59 -31.41
CA ALA A 164 63.72 43.76 -31.02
C ALA A 164 65.23 43.50 -31.12
N GLN A 165 65.68 42.31 -30.70
CA GLN A 165 67.08 41.91 -30.84
C GLN A 165 67.51 41.84 -32.30
N SER A 166 66.73 41.18 -33.16
CA SER A 166 67.00 41.12 -34.60
C SER A 166 67.04 42.51 -35.25
N GLU A 167 66.11 43.39 -34.86
CA GLU A 167 66.08 44.78 -35.36
C GLU A 167 67.31 45.58 -34.89
N ALA A 168 67.75 45.40 -33.64
CA ALA A 168 68.97 46.00 -33.13
C ALA A 168 70.23 45.52 -33.88
N TYR A 169 70.31 44.23 -34.22
CA TYR A 169 71.39 43.71 -35.06
C TYR A 169 71.34 44.30 -36.47
N ARG A 170 70.16 44.38 -37.09
CA ARG A 170 69.98 45.02 -38.40
C ARG A 170 70.41 46.49 -38.36
N ALA A 171 69.96 47.26 -37.37
CA ALA A 171 70.32 48.65 -37.17
C ALA A 171 71.85 48.82 -37.03
N ARG A 172 72.51 47.95 -36.27
CA ARG A 172 73.97 47.94 -36.13
C ARG A 172 74.67 47.71 -37.47
N GLU A 173 74.22 46.74 -38.26
CA GLU A 173 74.83 46.45 -39.57
C GLU A 173 74.61 47.58 -40.57
N ILE A 174 73.46 48.29 -40.52
CA ILE A 174 73.22 49.51 -41.32
C ILE A 174 74.24 50.59 -40.96
N VAL A 175 74.39 50.89 -39.66
CA VAL A 175 75.34 51.90 -39.16
C VAL A 175 76.78 51.52 -39.55
N LYS A 176 77.17 50.25 -39.37
CA LYS A 176 78.49 49.74 -39.75
C LYS A 176 78.74 49.84 -41.25
N SER A 177 77.76 49.48 -42.08
CA SER A 177 77.83 49.58 -43.54
C SER A 177 77.98 51.03 -44.00
N GLU A 178 77.28 51.96 -43.34
CA GLU A 178 77.40 53.38 -43.61
C GLU A 178 78.78 53.93 -43.24
N ILE A 179 79.32 53.55 -42.08
CA ILE A 179 80.69 53.91 -41.67
C ILE A 179 81.71 53.39 -42.69
N MET A 180 81.57 52.14 -43.14
CA MET A 180 82.44 51.59 -44.17
C MET A 180 82.32 52.35 -45.49
N ARG A 181 81.11 52.73 -45.89
CA ARG A 181 80.87 53.55 -47.09
C ARG A 181 81.56 54.91 -46.98
N GLN A 182 81.38 55.64 -45.88
CA GLN A 182 82.04 56.94 -45.66
C GLN A 182 83.56 56.80 -45.66
N ARG A 183 84.10 55.74 -45.05
CA ARG A 183 85.53 55.43 -45.05
C ARG A 183 86.09 55.24 -46.46
N ILE A 184 85.40 54.49 -47.32
CA ILE A 184 85.81 54.30 -48.73
C ILE A 184 85.83 55.64 -49.49
N HIS A 185 84.84 56.50 -49.25
CA HIS A 185 84.75 57.81 -49.92
C HIS A 185 85.67 58.88 -49.29
N SER A 186 86.40 58.54 -48.21
CA SER A 186 87.28 59.44 -47.45
C SER A 186 86.63 60.76 -46.99
N LYS A 187 85.30 60.75 -46.83
CA LYS A 187 84.49 61.88 -46.35
C LYS A 187 83.67 61.40 -45.16
N PHE A 188 84.18 61.63 -43.96
CA PHE A 188 83.45 61.31 -42.74
C PHE A 188 82.47 62.43 -42.41
N ASP A 189 81.19 62.10 -42.39
CA ASP A 189 80.11 63.03 -42.02
C ASP A 189 79.39 62.47 -40.80
N SER A 190 79.79 62.99 -39.63
CA SER A 190 79.24 62.61 -38.34
C SER A 190 77.77 63.00 -38.20
N ALA A 191 77.34 64.12 -38.80
CA ALA A 191 75.98 64.61 -38.66
C ALA A 191 74.99 63.73 -39.45
N ALA A 192 75.37 63.33 -40.66
CA ALA A 192 74.57 62.38 -41.45
C ALA A 192 74.44 61.01 -40.76
N LEU A 193 75.49 60.55 -40.08
CA LEU A 193 75.48 59.29 -39.33
C LEU A 193 74.57 59.37 -38.10
N ASP A 194 74.62 60.47 -37.35
CA ASP A 194 73.78 60.68 -36.17
C ASP A 194 72.30 60.76 -36.55
N ASN A 195 71.96 61.47 -37.64
CA ASN A 195 70.59 61.52 -38.15
C ASN A 195 70.05 60.12 -38.53
N LYS A 196 70.88 59.26 -39.14
CA LYS A 196 70.52 57.87 -39.44
C LYS A 196 70.34 57.04 -38.16
N LEU A 197 71.19 57.25 -37.15
CA LEU A 197 71.08 56.59 -35.86
C LEU A 197 69.78 57.00 -35.14
N GLN A 198 69.47 58.30 -35.11
CA GLN A 198 68.24 58.82 -34.52
C GLN A 198 67.00 58.26 -35.22
N ALA A 199 67.00 58.19 -36.56
CA ALA A 199 65.90 57.57 -37.31
C ALA A 199 65.70 56.08 -36.97
N LEU A 200 66.78 55.32 -36.76
CA LEU A 200 66.69 53.91 -36.34
C LEU A 200 66.18 53.76 -34.90
N LEU A 201 66.57 54.67 -33.99
CA LEU A 201 66.11 54.70 -32.60
C LEU A 201 64.64 55.11 -32.46
N GLN A 202 64.07 55.80 -33.45
CA GLN A 202 62.65 56.14 -33.49
C GLN A 202 61.74 54.98 -33.92
N SER A 203 62.29 53.83 -34.32
CA SER A 203 61.45 52.67 -34.65
C SER A 203 60.63 52.20 -33.44
N ASP A 204 59.39 51.80 -33.69
CA ASP A 204 58.44 51.39 -32.64
C ASP A 204 59.00 50.28 -31.74
N MET A 205 59.90 49.45 -32.28
CA MET A 205 60.55 48.34 -31.56
C MET A 205 61.47 48.81 -30.41
N PHE A 206 62.00 50.03 -30.46
CA PHE A 206 62.79 50.64 -29.37
C PHE A 206 61.96 51.56 -28.48
N SER A 207 60.66 51.72 -28.76
CA SER A 207 59.78 52.53 -27.93
C SER A 207 59.64 51.91 -26.55
N ALA A 208 59.89 52.72 -25.51
CA ALA A 208 59.75 52.32 -24.11
C ALA A 208 58.35 51.76 -23.80
N LYS A 209 57.32 52.14 -24.56
CA LYS A 209 55.95 51.63 -24.41
C LYS A 209 55.84 50.12 -24.67
N ILE A 210 56.58 49.59 -25.64
CA ILE A 210 56.58 48.14 -25.95
C ILE A 210 57.36 47.37 -24.88
N LEU A 211 58.41 47.98 -24.32
CA LEU A 211 59.23 47.35 -23.28
C LEU A 211 58.59 47.44 -21.88
N GLN A 212 57.87 48.53 -21.57
CA GLN A 212 57.30 48.80 -20.24
C GLN A 212 55.87 48.28 -20.03
N THR A 213 55.12 47.97 -21.10
CA THR A 213 53.80 47.31 -20.97
C THR A 213 53.89 45.88 -20.42
N SER A 214 55.09 45.40 -20.10
CA SER A 214 55.37 44.13 -19.45
C SER A 214 55.48 44.22 -17.93
N SER A 215 54.55 44.91 -17.29
CA SER A 215 54.35 44.86 -15.82
C SER A 215 53.67 43.55 -15.39
N SER A 216 54.15 42.41 -15.91
CA SER A 216 53.72 41.07 -15.49
C SER A 216 54.49 40.54 -14.28
N MET A 217 55.49 41.27 -13.81
CA MET A 217 56.02 41.06 -12.47
C MET A 217 55.03 41.71 -11.51
N PRO A 218 54.29 40.94 -10.67
CA PRO A 218 53.57 41.55 -9.57
C PRO A 218 54.59 42.43 -8.83
N SER A 219 54.28 43.71 -8.67
CA SER A 219 55.06 44.59 -7.81
C SER A 219 55.19 43.84 -6.49
N LEU A 220 56.39 43.33 -6.21
CA LEU A 220 56.73 42.76 -4.93
C LEU A 220 56.62 43.94 -3.98
N LYS A 221 55.41 44.20 -3.48
CA LYS A 221 55.17 45.12 -2.38
C LYS A 221 56.08 44.61 -1.28
N SER A 222 57.20 45.30 -1.06
CA SER A 222 58.10 45.08 0.06
C SER A 222 57.22 44.98 1.29
N GLY A 223 57.24 43.82 1.96
CA GLY A 223 56.32 43.47 3.02
C GLY A 223 56.16 44.62 4.01
N SER A 224 55.02 45.30 3.95
CA SER A 224 54.52 46.06 5.08
C SER A 224 54.10 45.02 6.11
N THR A 225 55.02 44.78 7.03
CA THR A 225 54.84 44.16 8.34
C THR A 225 53.37 44.04 8.73
N MET A 226 52.86 42.80 8.75
CA MET A 226 51.62 42.48 9.44
C MET A 226 51.81 42.81 10.92
N ALA A 227 51.25 43.95 11.33
CA ALA A 227 50.96 44.22 12.72
C ALA A 227 49.95 43.17 13.18
N THR A 228 50.42 42.24 14.00
CA THR A 228 49.64 41.30 14.79
C THR A 228 48.60 42.10 15.57
N GLN A 229 47.33 42.05 15.16
CA GLN A 229 46.24 42.53 16.02
C GLN A 229 45.98 41.48 17.10
N PRO A 230 45.91 41.88 18.38
CA PRO A 230 45.62 40.96 19.47
C PRO A 230 44.17 40.48 19.40
N SER A 231 44.00 39.18 19.60
CA SER A 231 42.75 38.48 19.81
C SER A 231 41.93 39.15 20.92
N GLN A 232 40.81 39.78 20.57
CA GLN A 232 39.76 40.03 21.55
C GLN A 232 38.96 38.74 21.73
N GLN A 233 39.25 38.06 22.84
CA GLN A 233 38.29 37.19 23.51
C GLN A 233 37.05 38.02 23.83
N VAL A 234 35.92 37.67 23.23
CA VAL A 234 34.61 38.03 23.79
C VAL A 234 33.93 36.73 24.20
N SER A 235 34.19 36.41 25.47
CA SER A 235 33.33 35.62 26.34
C SER A 235 32.04 36.40 26.58
N GLN A 236 30.89 35.80 26.30
CA GLN A 236 29.60 35.94 27.03
C GLN A 236 28.57 35.03 26.32
N GLN A 237 28.11 33.95 26.98
CA GLN A 237 26.82 33.87 27.70
C GLN A 237 25.62 34.04 26.72
N ALA A 238 24.67 33.12 26.56
CA ALA A 238 24.19 31.97 27.32
C ALA A 238 23.53 30.95 26.37
#